data_AF-I0H9H6-F1
#
_entry.id   AF-I0H9H6-F1
#
_cell.length_a   1.000
_cell.length_b   1.000
_cell.length_c   1.000
_cell.angle_alpha   90.00
_cell.angle_beta   90.00
_cell.angle_gamma   90.00
#
_symmetry.space_group_name_H-M   'P 1'
#
loop_
_entity.id
_entity.type
_entity.pdbx_description
1 polymer ?
#
loop_
_entity_poly.entity_id
_entity_poly.type
_entity_poly.pdbx_seq_one_letter_code
_entity_poly.pdbx_strand_id
1 'polypeptide(L)'
;MTYPAAATLAIIERIDLVIPAGMITDLRIPPLSITTGTPDPEWTDVPQSRRLPIPQLPVDPRTARSLRRHRRLAPWSPWVSLVAVAALVLQFALFMRADSGTVQFFPAVAIAFALWSVLRRRGVPDRLPHRTRSGDLRIPDVPVEVAGVWVERNPGVLATREPEPPAHSRRFYAFWAAGLLTAATGLFLLIANNGREDGVLLPMLVPALFLSGLWAAARTLPRPSGAPTRTFPPGAL
;
A
#
# COMPACT_ATOMS: atom_id res chain seq x y z
N MET A 1 -40.93 -5.69 10.76
CA MET A 1 -39.74 -5.28 10.00
C MET A 1 -38.70 -4.80 11.00
N THR A 2 -37.82 -5.70 11.43
CA THR A 2 -36.73 -5.40 12.36
C THR A 2 -35.58 -4.86 11.52
N TYR A 3 -35.22 -3.60 11.67
CA TYR A 3 -34.00 -3.05 11.08
C TYR A 3 -32.81 -3.89 11.57
N PRO A 4 -31.92 -4.41 10.71
CA PRO A 4 -30.69 -5.01 11.19
C PRO A 4 -29.96 -3.91 11.97
N ALA A 5 -29.68 -4.19 13.26
CA ALA A 5 -28.96 -3.28 14.12
C ALA A 5 -27.71 -2.80 13.37
N ALA A 6 -27.59 -1.48 13.18
CA ALA A 6 -26.45 -0.89 12.51
C ALA A 6 -25.19 -1.41 13.20
N ALA A 7 -24.41 -2.24 12.50
CA ALA A 7 -23.18 -2.83 13.03
C ALA A 7 -22.28 -1.67 13.49
N THR A 8 -22.27 -1.44 14.80
CA THR A 8 -21.56 -0.32 15.39
C THR A 8 -20.08 -0.61 15.25
N LEU A 9 -19.37 0.23 14.50
CA LEU A 9 -17.93 0.09 14.32
C LEU A 9 -17.27 0.19 15.70
N ALA A 10 -16.59 -0.87 16.12
CA ALA A 10 -15.81 -0.86 17.35
C ALA A 10 -14.49 -0.12 17.08
N ILE A 11 -14.10 0.75 18.01
CA ILE A 11 -12.76 1.32 18.02
C ILE A 11 -11.88 0.29 18.72
N ILE A 12 -10.99 -0.36 17.96
CA ILE A 12 -10.04 -1.32 18.51
C ILE A 12 -8.67 -0.65 18.56
N GLU A 13 -8.04 -0.68 19.74
CA GLU A 13 -6.65 -0.26 19.87
C GLU A 13 -5.74 -1.24 19.11
N ARG A 14 -4.78 -0.70 18.37
CA ARG A 14 -3.87 -1.51 17.56
C ARG A 14 -2.42 -1.28 17.99
N ILE A 15 -1.60 -2.29 17.76
CA ILE A 15 -0.18 -2.27 18.07
C ILE A 15 0.58 -3.15 17.06
N ASP A 16 1.85 -2.87 16.84
CA ASP A 16 2.67 -3.70 15.96
C ASP A 16 3.30 -4.83 16.79
N LEU A 17 3.29 -6.05 16.25
CA LEU A 17 4.05 -7.17 16.78
C LEU A 17 5.38 -7.28 16.04
N VAL A 18 6.47 -7.45 16.79
CA VAL A 18 7.82 -7.70 16.27
C VAL A 18 8.26 -9.07 16.78
N ILE A 19 8.53 -9.97 15.83
CA ILE A 19 8.95 -11.34 16.08
C ILE A 19 10.41 -11.47 15.65
N PRO A 20 11.33 -11.79 16.58
CA PRO A 20 12.75 -11.95 16.26
C PRO A 20 12.99 -12.99 15.17
N ALA A 21 13.93 -12.72 14.26
CA ALA A 21 14.21 -13.59 13.11
C ALA A 21 14.43 -15.06 13.47
N GLY A 22 15.13 -15.31 14.58
CA GLY A 22 15.44 -16.66 15.08
C GLY A 22 14.26 -17.41 15.68
N MET A 23 13.15 -16.73 16.01
CA MET A 23 11.96 -17.35 16.61
C MET A 23 10.87 -17.69 15.60
N ILE A 24 11.00 -17.25 14.34
CA ILE A 24 9.92 -17.36 13.33
C ILE A 24 9.52 -18.82 13.08
N THR A 25 10.47 -19.76 13.15
CA THR A 25 10.22 -21.20 12.90
C THR A 25 9.54 -21.90 14.07
N ASP A 26 9.76 -21.42 15.29
CA ASP A 26 9.30 -22.09 16.53
C ASP A 26 8.10 -21.36 17.17
N LEU A 27 7.45 -20.50 16.39
CA LEU A 27 6.40 -19.63 16.89
C LEU A 27 5.12 -20.39 17.24
N ARG A 28 4.67 -20.24 18.49
CA ARG A 28 3.39 -20.76 18.97
C ARG A 28 2.28 -19.78 18.62
N ILE A 29 1.76 -19.92 17.41
CA ILE A 29 0.71 -19.06 16.88
C ILE A 29 -0.64 -19.42 17.55
N PRO A 30 -1.32 -18.48 18.24
CA PRO A 30 -2.65 -18.74 18.77
C PRO A 30 -3.68 -18.88 17.64
N PRO A 31 -4.76 -19.66 17.85
CA PRO A 31 -5.85 -19.83 16.89
C PRO A 31 -6.79 -18.61 16.89
N LEU A 32 -6.22 -17.41 16.82
CA LEU A 32 -6.93 -16.14 16.78
C LEU A 32 -6.51 -15.39 15.52
N SER A 33 -7.49 -14.79 14.83
CA SER A 33 -7.23 -13.90 13.71
C SER A 33 -6.36 -12.71 14.14
N ILE A 34 -5.24 -12.46 13.46
CA ILE A 34 -4.38 -11.30 13.74
C ILE A 34 -5.02 -9.96 13.35
N THR A 35 -6.07 -9.98 12.53
CA THR A 35 -6.71 -8.75 12.04
C THR A 35 -7.88 -8.29 12.92
N THR A 36 -8.62 -9.25 13.48
CA THR A 36 -9.89 -9.03 14.18
C THR A 36 -10.00 -9.73 15.54
N GLY A 37 -9.10 -10.65 15.86
CA GLY A 37 -9.17 -11.48 17.08
C GLY A 37 -10.23 -12.57 17.06
N THR A 38 -10.86 -12.85 15.91
CA THR A 38 -11.89 -13.90 15.80
C THR A 38 -11.30 -15.31 16.00
N PRO A 39 -12.01 -16.23 16.67
CA PRO A 39 -11.53 -17.57 17.01
C PRO A 39 -11.54 -18.58 15.86
N ASP A 40 -12.15 -18.24 14.71
CA ASP A 40 -12.14 -19.07 13.49
C ASP A 40 -11.32 -18.38 12.38
N PRO A 41 -9.97 -18.41 12.46
CA PRO A 41 -9.12 -17.79 11.46
C PRO A 41 -8.89 -18.69 10.24
N GLU A 42 -8.80 -18.08 9.07
CA GLU A 42 -8.25 -18.72 7.88
C GLU A 42 -6.74 -18.51 7.80
N TRP A 43 -5.99 -19.59 7.60
CA TRP A 43 -4.55 -19.52 7.34
C TRP A 43 -4.29 -19.09 5.90
N THR A 44 -3.49 -18.05 5.72
CA THR A 44 -3.21 -17.52 4.38
C THR A 44 -1.77 -17.08 4.25
N ASP A 45 -1.18 -17.30 3.07
CA ASP A 45 0.13 -16.75 2.77
C ASP A 45 0.01 -15.23 2.55
N VAL A 46 0.83 -14.48 3.27
CA VAL A 46 0.93 -13.03 3.09
C VAL A 46 1.74 -12.73 1.81
N PRO A 47 1.33 -11.76 0.98
CA PRO A 47 2.09 -11.34 -0.20
C PRO A 47 3.51 -10.90 0.19
N GLN A 48 4.51 -11.58 -0.36
CA GLN A 48 5.92 -11.39 0.02
C GLN A 48 6.61 -10.31 -0.82
N SER A 49 7.57 -9.60 -0.21
CA SER A 49 8.69 -9.04 -0.95
C SER A 49 9.73 -10.15 -1.16
N ARG A 50 10.28 -10.27 -2.37
CA ARG A 50 10.89 -11.47 -2.98
C ARG A 50 12.06 -12.17 -2.24
N ARG A 51 12.44 -11.78 -1.02
CA ARG A 51 13.72 -12.19 -0.41
C ARG A 51 13.63 -13.25 0.68
N LEU A 52 12.54 -13.37 1.43
CA LEU A 52 12.43 -14.34 2.52
C LEU A 52 10.98 -14.81 2.74
N PRO A 53 10.75 -16.11 2.94
CA PRO A 53 9.41 -16.62 3.21
C PRO A 53 8.89 -16.08 4.55
N ILE A 54 7.65 -15.60 4.52
CA ILE A 54 6.86 -15.25 5.70
C ILE A 54 5.95 -16.46 5.99
N PRO A 55 5.86 -16.91 7.26
CA PRO A 55 4.96 -17.99 7.62
C PRO A 55 3.51 -17.61 7.31
N GLN A 56 2.66 -18.63 7.13
CA GLN A 56 1.22 -18.39 7.05
C GLN A 56 0.75 -17.74 8.35
N LEU A 57 -0.13 -16.75 8.22
CA LEU A 57 -0.69 -16.05 9.36
C LEU A 57 -2.20 -16.29 9.43
N PRO A 58 -2.76 -16.47 10.63
CA PRO A 58 -4.20 -16.65 10.84
C PRO A 58 -4.89 -15.30 10.65
N VAL A 59 -5.71 -15.15 9.61
CA VAL A 59 -6.45 -13.91 9.30
C VAL A 59 -7.94 -14.17 9.25
N ASP A 60 -8.75 -13.13 9.37
CA ASP A 60 -10.20 -13.28 9.22
C ASP A 60 -10.60 -13.69 7.78
N PRO A 61 -11.72 -14.41 7.58
CA PRO A 61 -12.15 -14.87 6.26
C PRO A 61 -12.30 -13.76 5.20
N ARG A 62 -12.67 -12.53 5.59
CA ARG A 62 -12.83 -11.42 4.63
C ARG A 62 -11.47 -10.92 4.15
N THR A 63 -10.51 -10.80 5.07
CA THR A 63 -9.13 -10.47 4.73
C THR A 63 -8.48 -11.58 3.91
N ALA A 64 -8.70 -12.85 4.25
CA ALA A 64 -8.19 -14.00 3.50
C ALA A 64 -8.63 -13.96 2.03
N ARG A 65 -9.93 -13.74 1.76
CA ARG A 65 -10.45 -13.59 0.38
C ARG A 65 -9.79 -12.43 -0.36
N SER A 66 -9.59 -11.30 0.32
CA SER A 66 -8.97 -10.12 -0.27
C SER A 66 -7.49 -10.35 -0.59
N LEU A 67 -6.75 -11.06 0.27
CA LEU A 67 -5.37 -11.46 0.04
C LEU A 67 -5.23 -12.47 -1.10
N ARG A 68 -6.13 -13.48 -1.19
CA ARG A 68 -6.17 -14.42 -2.32
C ARG A 68 -6.42 -13.68 -3.64
N ARG A 69 -7.37 -12.74 -3.68
CA ARG A 69 -7.60 -11.87 -4.85
C ARG A 69 -6.36 -11.04 -5.18
N HIS A 70 -5.72 -10.43 -4.18
CA HIS A 70 -4.51 -9.65 -4.39
C HIS A 70 -3.40 -10.48 -5.04
N ARG A 71 -3.17 -11.71 -4.55
CA ARG A 71 -2.18 -12.64 -5.13
C ARG A 71 -2.51 -13.04 -6.56
N ARG A 72 -3.79 -13.26 -6.89
CA ARG A 72 -4.23 -13.54 -8.26
C ARG A 72 -4.00 -12.36 -9.21
N LEU A 73 -4.18 -11.13 -8.74
CA LEU A 73 -4.02 -9.92 -9.56
C LEU A 73 -2.59 -9.38 -9.59
N ALA A 74 -1.75 -9.71 -8.61
CA ALA A 74 -0.40 -9.18 -8.50
C ALA A 74 0.50 -9.42 -9.74
N PRO A 75 0.48 -10.61 -10.41
CA PRO A 75 1.28 -10.87 -11.62
C PRO A 75 0.91 -9.99 -12.81
N TRP A 76 -0.32 -9.47 -12.85
CA TRP A 76 -0.81 -8.60 -13.93
C TRP A 76 -0.40 -7.14 -13.73
N SER A 77 0.01 -6.74 -12.53
CA SER A 77 0.41 -5.37 -12.22
C SER A 77 1.51 -4.81 -13.16
N PRO A 78 2.62 -5.51 -13.46
CA PRO A 78 3.62 -4.99 -14.39
C PRO A 78 3.07 -4.80 -15.81
N TRP A 79 2.20 -5.70 -16.28
CA TRP A 79 1.58 -5.59 -17.61
C TRP A 79 0.64 -4.39 -17.70
N VAL A 80 -0.21 -4.19 -16.68
CA VAL A 80 -1.08 -3.01 -16.61
C VAL A 80 -0.26 -1.71 -16.54
N SER A 81 0.83 -1.69 -15.76
CA SER A 81 1.76 -0.55 -15.74
C SER A 81 2.41 -0.32 -17.10
N LEU A 82 2.85 -1.38 -17.79
CA LEU A 82 3.50 -1.27 -19.10
C LEU A 82 2.52 -0.72 -20.16
N VAL A 83 1.28 -1.24 -20.19
CA VAL A 83 0.24 -0.76 -21.10
C VAL A 83 -0.08 0.71 -20.82
N ALA A 84 -0.16 1.12 -19.55
CA ALA A 84 -0.38 2.52 -19.18
C ALA A 84 0.78 3.43 -19.64
N VAL A 85 2.03 2.99 -19.46
CA VAL A 85 3.22 3.73 -19.93
C VAL A 85 3.25 3.80 -21.46
N ALA A 86 2.98 2.69 -22.16
CA ALA A 86 2.95 2.65 -23.62
C ALA A 86 1.87 3.58 -24.18
N ALA A 87 0.67 3.59 -23.57
CA ALA A 87 -0.41 4.50 -23.94
C ALA A 87 0.00 5.97 -23.73
N LEU A 88 0.69 6.28 -22.61
CA LEU A 88 1.19 7.61 -22.32
C LEU A 88 2.24 8.07 -23.36
N VAL A 89 3.19 7.19 -23.72
CA VAL A 89 4.23 7.48 -24.72
C VAL A 89 3.63 7.68 -26.10
N LEU A 90 2.72 6.80 -26.51
CA LEU A 90 2.02 6.90 -27.80
C LEU A 90 1.23 8.22 -27.89
N GLN A 91 0.51 8.56 -26.83
CA GLN A 91 -0.24 9.81 -26.75
C GLN A 91 0.68 11.03 -26.85
N PHE A 92 1.83 11.01 -26.17
CA PHE A 92 2.81 12.10 -26.25
C PHE A 92 3.38 12.24 -27.68
N ALA A 93 3.68 11.12 -28.34
CA ALA A 93 4.15 11.13 -29.73
C ALA A 93 3.10 11.65 -30.72
N LEU A 94 1.82 11.29 -30.52
CA LEU A 94 0.70 11.80 -31.31
C LEU A 94 0.47 13.29 -31.07
N PHE A 95 0.55 13.73 -29.81
CA PHE A 95 0.44 15.15 -29.45
C PHE A 95 1.50 15.99 -30.16
N MET A 96 2.76 15.55 -30.14
CA MET A 96 3.86 16.28 -30.81
C MET A 96 3.64 16.43 -32.33
N ARG A 97 2.91 15.50 -32.95
CA ARG A 97 2.64 15.47 -34.39
C ARG A 97 1.33 16.14 -34.81
N ALA A 98 0.37 16.34 -33.91
CA ALA A 98 -0.97 16.80 -34.26
C ALA A 98 -1.22 18.25 -33.81
N ASP A 99 -1.64 19.11 -34.73
CA ASP A 99 -1.94 20.53 -34.47
C ASP A 99 -3.28 20.79 -33.75
N SER A 100 -4.09 19.77 -33.42
CA SER A 100 -5.26 19.99 -32.55
C SER A 100 -5.91 18.70 -32.04
N GLY A 101 -6.41 18.76 -30.80
CA GLY A 101 -7.64 18.09 -30.36
C GLY A 101 -7.55 16.75 -29.64
N THR A 102 -6.46 15.99 -29.73
CA THR A 102 -6.46 14.58 -29.28
C THR A 102 -6.19 14.38 -27.78
N VAL A 103 -6.63 15.28 -26.89
CA VAL A 103 -6.28 15.23 -25.44
C VAL A 103 -7.16 14.26 -24.62
N GLN A 104 -8.12 13.58 -25.23
CA GLN A 104 -9.16 12.83 -24.51
C GLN A 104 -8.71 11.47 -23.92
N PHE A 105 -7.52 10.95 -24.27
CA PHE A 105 -7.11 9.60 -23.85
C PHE A 105 -6.49 9.54 -22.45
N PHE A 106 -5.91 10.65 -21.97
CA PHE A 106 -5.26 10.72 -20.64
C PHE A 106 -6.20 10.39 -19.47
N PRO A 107 -7.42 10.99 -19.36
CA PRO A 107 -8.33 10.66 -18.27
C PRO A 107 -8.74 9.18 -18.31
N ALA A 108 -8.90 8.57 -19.49
CA ALA A 108 -9.24 7.15 -19.61
C ALA A 108 -8.15 6.23 -19.05
N VAL A 109 -6.88 6.50 -19.38
CA VAL A 109 -5.73 5.73 -18.85
C VAL A 109 -5.60 5.94 -17.33
N ALA A 110 -5.75 7.18 -16.85
CA ALA A 110 -5.71 7.49 -15.42
C ALA A 110 -6.84 6.78 -14.64
N ILE A 111 -8.06 6.79 -15.17
CA ILE A 111 -9.23 6.10 -14.59
C ILE A 111 -9.01 4.59 -14.58
N ALA A 112 -8.53 4.00 -15.69
CA ALA A 112 -8.24 2.57 -15.76
C ALA A 112 -7.17 2.15 -14.72
N PHE A 113 -6.11 2.95 -14.57
CA PHE A 113 -5.06 2.69 -13.58
C PHE A 113 -5.57 2.86 -12.13
N ALA A 114 -6.42 3.86 -11.89
CA ALA A 114 -7.06 4.06 -10.60
C ALA A 114 -7.99 2.90 -10.24
N LEU A 115 -8.86 2.47 -11.17
CA LEU A 115 -9.76 1.33 -11.01
C LEU A 115 -8.98 0.04 -10.74
N TRP A 116 -7.90 -0.21 -11.50
CA TRP A 116 -7.01 -1.34 -11.25
C TRP A 116 -6.42 -1.31 -9.84
N SER A 117 -5.93 -0.15 -9.41
CA SER A 117 -5.35 0.05 -8.09
C SER A 117 -6.37 -0.19 -6.96
N VAL A 118 -7.59 0.32 -7.13
CA VAL A 118 -8.71 0.12 -6.19
C VAL A 118 -9.08 -1.36 -6.13
N LEU A 119 -9.32 -2.01 -7.28
CA LEU A 119 -9.72 -3.41 -7.35
C LEU A 119 -8.69 -4.34 -6.70
N ARG A 120 -7.40 -4.06 -6.92
CA ARG A 120 -6.28 -4.84 -6.36
C ARG A 120 -6.11 -4.65 -4.86
N ARG A 121 -6.40 -3.47 -4.31
CA ARG A 121 -6.17 -3.14 -2.89
C ARG A 121 -7.41 -3.26 -2.01
N ARG A 122 -8.61 -3.35 -2.60
CA ARG A 122 -9.86 -3.41 -1.84
C ARG A 122 -9.83 -4.55 -0.82
N GLY A 123 -10.05 -4.22 0.45
CA GLY A 123 -10.12 -5.17 1.57
C GLY A 123 -8.78 -5.81 1.96
N VAL A 124 -7.65 -5.38 1.38
CA VAL A 124 -6.31 -5.76 1.84
C VAL A 124 -5.93 -4.81 2.98
N PRO A 125 -5.33 -5.30 4.08
CA PRO A 125 -4.84 -4.43 5.14
C PRO A 125 -3.87 -3.38 4.59
N ASP A 126 -3.95 -2.15 5.12
CA ASP A 126 -3.11 -1.03 4.66
C ASP A 126 -1.61 -1.32 4.81
N ARG A 127 -1.27 -2.12 5.83
CA ARG A 127 0.07 -2.64 6.04
C ARG A 127 0.02 -4.16 6.06
N LEU A 128 0.90 -4.77 5.27
CA LEU A 128 1.08 -6.21 5.26
C LEU A 128 2.24 -6.59 6.19
N PRO A 129 2.16 -7.76 6.82
CA PRO A 129 3.31 -8.37 7.49
C PRO A 129 4.51 -8.42 6.56
N HIS A 130 5.68 -8.03 7.07
CA HIS A 130 6.91 -7.96 6.29
C HIS A 130 8.12 -8.22 7.18
N ARG A 131 9.24 -8.60 6.55
CA ARG A 131 10.51 -8.69 7.26
C ARG A 131 11.24 -7.35 7.24
N THR A 132 11.74 -6.95 8.40
CA THR A 132 12.61 -5.77 8.57
C THR A 132 13.99 -6.06 7.99
N ARG A 133 14.87 -5.04 7.96
CA ARG A 133 16.26 -5.20 7.53
C ARG A 133 17.08 -6.12 8.44
N SER A 134 16.75 -6.21 9.73
CA SER A 134 17.35 -7.14 10.69
C SER A 134 16.89 -8.59 10.48
N GLY A 135 15.87 -8.82 9.64
CA GLY A 135 15.30 -10.13 9.39
C GLY A 135 14.12 -10.48 10.30
N ASP A 136 13.79 -9.60 11.26
CA ASP A 136 12.64 -9.75 12.16
C ASP A 136 11.34 -9.63 11.37
N LEU A 137 10.32 -10.37 11.79
CA LEU A 137 8.99 -10.29 11.20
C LEU A 137 8.17 -9.25 11.96
N ARG A 138 7.77 -8.19 11.26
CA ARG A 138 6.86 -7.17 11.78
C ARG A 138 5.45 -7.43 11.27
N ILE A 139 4.50 -7.60 12.18
CA ILE A 139 3.08 -7.74 11.91
C ILE A 139 2.40 -6.44 12.38
N PRO A 140 2.01 -5.57 11.44
CA PRO A 140 1.47 -4.25 11.79
C PRO A 140 0.00 -4.33 12.20
N ASP A 141 -0.42 -3.32 12.97
CA ASP A 141 -1.83 -3.02 13.23
C ASP A 141 -2.64 -4.21 13.82
N VAL A 142 -2.05 -4.98 14.74
CA VAL A 142 -2.71 -6.10 15.43
C VAL A 142 -3.55 -5.58 16.60
N PRO A 143 -4.77 -6.09 16.85
CA PRO A 143 -5.54 -5.75 18.05
C PRO A 143 -4.71 -5.99 19.33
N VAL A 144 -4.75 -5.05 20.28
CA VAL A 144 -3.94 -5.11 21.51
C VAL A 144 -4.20 -6.39 22.31
N GLU A 145 -5.45 -6.86 22.34
CA GLU A 145 -5.84 -8.09 23.04
C GLU A 145 -5.19 -9.32 22.41
N VAL A 146 -5.16 -9.37 21.07
CA VAL A 146 -4.50 -10.43 20.32
C VAL A 146 -2.99 -10.35 20.53
N ALA A 147 -2.42 -9.15 20.49
CA ALA A 147 -1.00 -8.95 20.75
C ALA A 147 -0.58 -9.46 22.13
N GLY A 148 -1.39 -9.22 23.17
CA GLY A 148 -1.17 -9.75 24.52
C GLY A 148 -1.06 -11.28 24.52
N VAL A 149 -2.02 -11.97 23.90
CA VAL A 149 -2.00 -13.44 23.80
C VAL A 149 -0.77 -13.96 23.04
N TRP A 150 -0.33 -13.24 22.00
CA TRP A 150 0.88 -13.60 21.26
C TRP A 150 2.15 -13.48 22.11
N VAL A 151 2.27 -12.40 22.88
CA VAL A 151 3.41 -12.15 23.77
C VAL A 151 3.45 -13.18 24.90
N GLU A 152 2.31 -13.48 25.52
CA GLU A 152 2.19 -14.47 26.60
C GLU A 152 2.63 -15.87 26.14
N ARG A 153 2.27 -16.26 24.91
CA ARG A 153 2.60 -17.59 24.36
C ARG A 153 4.01 -17.70 23.81
N ASN A 154 4.67 -16.58 23.53
CA ASN A 154 5.98 -16.52 22.85
C ASN A 154 6.91 -15.53 23.57
N PRO A 155 7.61 -15.97 24.63
CA PRO A 155 8.57 -15.13 25.34
C PRO A 155 9.68 -14.66 24.38
N GLY A 156 9.69 -13.37 24.05
CA GLY A 156 10.61 -12.77 23.05
C GLY A 156 9.91 -12.05 21.90
N VAL A 157 8.61 -12.28 21.70
CA VAL A 157 7.78 -11.44 20.84
C VAL A 157 7.52 -10.11 21.54
N LEU A 158 7.68 -8.99 20.82
CA LEU A 158 7.52 -7.64 21.35
C LEU A 158 6.29 -6.97 20.74
N ALA A 159 5.46 -6.36 21.58
CA ALA A 159 4.40 -5.46 21.14
C ALA A 159 4.88 -4.02 21.24
N THR A 160 4.90 -3.27 20.13
CA THR A 160 5.45 -1.91 20.07
C THR A 160 4.54 -0.92 19.35
N ARG A 161 4.50 0.30 19.88
CA ARG A 161 3.91 1.47 19.22
C ARG A 161 4.95 2.34 18.52
N GLU A 162 6.22 1.94 18.54
CA GLU A 162 7.28 2.71 17.88
C GLU A 162 7.13 2.65 16.36
N PRO A 163 7.09 3.80 15.66
CA PRO A 163 6.95 3.83 14.23
C PRO A 163 8.12 3.12 13.56
N GLU A 164 7.83 2.38 12.48
CA GLU A 164 8.87 1.70 11.72
C GLU A 164 9.86 2.74 11.13
N PRO A 165 11.17 2.50 11.23
CA PRO A 165 12.13 3.33 10.53
C PRO A 165 11.87 3.28 9.01
N PRO A 166 12.09 4.39 8.29
CA PRO A 166 11.79 4.47 6.87
C PRO A 166 12.59 3.45 6.05
N ALA A 167 11.97 2.95 4.98
CA ALA A 167 12.53 1.89 4.13
C ALA A 167 13.87 2.26 3.48
N HIS A 168 14.16 3.55 3.28
CA HIS A 168 15.42 4.06 2.75
C HIS A 168 15.97 5.22 3.61
N SER A 169 17.25 5.54 3.43
CA SER A 169 17.87 6.67 4.13
C SER A 169 17.27 7.99 3.68
N ARG A 170 17.33 9.03 4.52
CA ARG A 170 16.90 10.39 4.16
C ARG A 170 17.57 10.89 2.87
N ARG A 171 18.85 10.54 2.66
CA ARG A 171 19.62 10.89 1.45
C ARG A 171 19.04 10.28 0.18
N PHE A 172 18.58 9.03 0.24
CA PHE A 172 17.94 8.37 -0.90
C PHE A 172 16.68 9.12 -1.34
N TYR A 173 15.84 9.54 -0.38
CA TYR A 173 14.65 10.31 -0.68
C TYR A 173 14.98 11.72 -1.19
N ALA A 174 15.97 12.39 -0.62
CA ALA A 174 16.43 13.69 -1.11
C ALA A 174 16.92 13.61 -2.56
N PHE A 175 17.67 12.56 -2.90
CA PHE A 175 18.13 12.31 -4.27
C PHE A 175 16.96 12.10 -5.24
N TRP A 176 15.98 11.28 -4.87
CA TRP A 176 14.78 11.07 -5.70
C TRP A 176 13.93 12.33 -5.84
N ALA A 177 13.75 13.10 -4.77
CA ALA A 177 13.03 14.36 -4.80
C ALA A 177 13.74 15.37 -5.71
N ALA A 178 15.07 15.50 -5.61
CA ALA A 178 15.86 16.35 -6.49
C ALA A 178 15.75 15.90 -7.95
N GLY A 179 15.88 14.60 -8.23
CA GLY A 179 15.74 14.06 -9.59
C GLY A 179 14.37 14.32 -10.20
N LEU A 180 13.29 14.16 -9.43
CA LEU A 180 11.93 14.49 -9.88
C LEU A 180 11.75 15.99 -10.12
N LEU A 181 12.32 16.84 -9.26
CA LEU A 181 12.26 18.29 -9.41
C LEU A 181 13.02 18.74 -10.67
N THR A 182 14.24 18.22 -10.89
CA THR A 182 15.04 18.51 -12.09
C THR A 182 14.35 18.01 -13.35
N ALA A 183 13.74 16.83 -13.33
CA ALA A 183 12.97 16.31 -14.46
C ALA A 183 11.74 17.19 -14.74
N ALA A 184 11.04 17.66 -13.70
CA ALA A 184 9.92 18.58 -13.83
C ALA A 184 10.34 19.91 -14.46
N THR A 185 11.44 20.50 -13.96
CA THR A 185 11.99 21.76 -14.48
C THR A 185 12.48 21.61 -15.91
N GLY A 186 13.20 20.53 -16.23
CA GLY A 186 13.67 20.25 -17.59
C GLY A 186 12.53 20.08 -18.57
N LEU A 187 11.46 19.38 -18.18
CA LEU A 187 10.26 19.23 -18.99
C LEU A 187 9.51 20.55 -19.18
N PHE A 188 9.40 21.36 -18.12
CA PHE A 188 8.83 22.70 -18.20
C PHE A 188 9.59 23.59 -19.18
N LEU A 189 10.93 23.63 -19.08
CA LEU A 189 11.78 24.43 -19.96
C LEU A 189 11.71 23.94 -21.41
N LEU A 190 11.66 22.63 -21.64
CA LEU A 190 11.57 22.06 -22.99
C LEU A 190 10.23 22.39 -23.66
N ILE A 191 9.13 22.43 -22.89
CA ILE A 191 7.83 22.86 -23.40
C ILE A 191 7.81 24.38 -23.63
N ALA A 192 8.31 25.16 -22.67
CA ALA A 192 8.35 26.62 -22.78
C ALA A 192 9.21 27.13 -23.96
N ASN A 193 10.31 26.44 -24.28
CA ASN A 193 11.24 26.84 -25.33
C ASN A 193 10.81 26.39 -26.74
N ASN A 194 9.78 25.54 -26.87
CA ASN A 194 9.29 25.07 -28.16
C ASN A 194 8.30 26.05 -28.83
N GLY A 195 7.99 27.20 -28.23
CA GLY A 195 7.11 28.23 -28.80
C GLY A 195 5.64 27.81 -28.98
N ARG A 196 5.31 26.53 -28.76
CA ARG A 196 3.97 26.01 -28.60
C ARG A 196 3.49 26.35 -27.20
N GLU A 197 2.84 27.51 -27.06
CA GLU A 197 1.96 27.82 -25.93
C GLU A 197 0.73 26.90 -25.95
N ASP A 198 0.93 25.58 -25.87
CA ASP A 198 -0.15 24.63 -25.76
C ASP A 198 -0.71 24.73 -24.33
N GLY A 199 -1.62 25.68 -24.15
CA GLY A 199 -2.23 26.07 -22.86
C GLY A 199 -2.96 24.96 -22.11
N VAL A 200 -2.99 23.73 -22.64
CA VAL A 200 -3.62 22.55 -22.03
C VAL A 200 -2.58 21.60 -21.40
N LEU A 201 -1.34 21.52 -21.93
CA LEU A 201 -0.34 20.58 -21.42
C LEU A 201 0.31 21.05 -20.12
N LEU A 202 0.74 22.31 -20.07
CA LEU A 202 1.32 22.94 -18.89
C LEU A 202 0.44 22.82 -17.63
N PRO A 203 -0.87 23.12 -17.66
CA PRO A 203 -1.72 23.00 -16.48
C PRO A 203 -2.09 21.56 -16.10
N MET A 204 -1.83 20.55 -16.94
CA MET A 204 -2.03 19.14 -16.55
C MET A 204 -0.75 18.50 -16.01
N LEU A 205 0.40 18.80 -16.63
CA LEU A 205 1.67 18.15 -16.33
C LEU A 205 2.30 18.68 -15.04
N VAL A 206 2.19 19.98 -14.78
CA VAL A 206 2.69 20.60 -13.54
C VAL A 206 1.97 20.07 -12.30
N PRO A 207 0.62 20.01 -12.24
CA PRO A 207 -0.07 19.38 -11.11
C PRO A 207 0.17 17.88 -11.02
N ALA A 208 0.27 17.16 -12.15
CA ALA A 208 0.57 15.72 -12.11
C ALA A 208 1.95 15.44 -11.50
N LEU A 209 2.97 16.21 -11.88
CA LEU A 209 4.31 16.14 -11.29
C LEU A 209 4.29 16.54 -9.82
N PHE A 210 3.63 17.66 -9.48
CA PHE A 210 3.49 18.10 -8.10
C PHE A 210 2.79 17.07 -7.22
N LEU A 211 1.66 16.51 -7.66
CA LEU A 211 0.92 15.47 -6.96
C LEU A 211 1.70 14.17 -6.87
N SER A 212 2.45 13.80 -7.91
CA SER A 212 3.33 12.62 -7.87
C SER A 212 4.48 12.80 -6.87
N GLY A 213 5.05 14.00 -6.79
CA GLY A 213 6.05 14.39 -5.81
C GLY A 213 5.49 14.42 -4.39
N LEU A 214 4.31 15.00 -4.19
CA LEU A 214 3.61 15.02 -2.91
C LEU A 214 3.25 13.61 -2.45
N TRP A 215 2.79 12.75 -3.36
CA TRP A 215 2.48 11.36 -3.08
C TRP A 215 3.73 10.54 -2.77
N ALA A 216 4.83 10.77 -3.49
CA ALA A 216 6.13 10.18 -3.19
C ALA A 216 6.60 10.62 -1.80
N ALA A 217 6.54 11.92 -1.49
CA ALA A 217 6.90 12.49 -0.19
C ALA A 217 6.03 11.95 0.95
N ALA A 218 4.70 11.86 0.75
CA ALA A 218 3.78 11.29 1.74
C ALA A 218 4.09 9.82 2.07
N ARG A 219 4.66 9.07 1.12
CA ARG A 219 5.14 7.69 1.34
C ARG A 219 6.47 7.60 2.09
N THR A 220 7.18 8.71 2.26
CA THR A 220 8.45 8.78 3.01
C THR A 220 8.26 9.09 4.49
N LEU A 221 7.09 9.60 4.88
CA LEU A 221 6.81 9.92 6.28
C LEU A 221 6.74 8.62 7.12
N PRO A 222 7.41 8.58 8.29
CA PRO A 222 7.27 7.47 9.22
C PRO A 222 5.79 7.35 9.58
N ARG A 223 5.22 6.18 9.30
CA ARG A 223 3.79 6.00 9.49
C ARG A 223 3.53 5.71 10.97
N PRO A 224 2.63 6.46 11.63
CA PRO A 224 2.32 6.23 13.04
C PRO A 224 1.82 4.79 13.22
N SER A 225 2.44 4.03 14.10
CA SER A 225 1.99 2.69 14.49
C SER A 225 0.93 2.78 15.59
N GLY A 226 -0.04 1.87 15.55
CA GLY A 226 -1.05 1.74 16.59
C GLY A 226 -2.13 2.84 16.59
N ALA A 227 -2.43 3.42 15.43
CA ALA A 227 -3.57 4.30 15.32
C ALA A 227 -4.88 3.51 15.57
N PRO A 228 -5.80 4.01 16.41
CA PRO A 228 -7.09 3.36 16.63
C PRO A 228 -7.83 3.26 15.30
N THR A 229 -8.21 2.05 14.94
CA THR A 229 -8.84 1.78 13.64
C THR A 229 -10.27 1.31 13.86
N ARG A 230 -11.22 1.93 13.15
CA ARG A 230 -12.61 1.47 13.14
C ARG A 230 -12.67 0.16 12.38
N THR A 231 -12.98 -0.92 13.09
CA THR A 231 -13.20 -2.23 12.49
C THR A 231 -14.56 -2.76 12.86
N PHE A 232 -15.13 -3.56 11.95
CA PHE A 232 -16.36 -4.29 12.26
C PHE A 232 -16.09 -5.20 13.47
N PRO A 233 -17.04 -5.26 14.43
CA PRO A 233 -16.86 -6.13 15.59
C PRO A 233 -16.63 -7.58 15.15
N PRO A 234 -15.84 -8.35 15.91
CA PRO A 234 -15.73 -9.79 15.71
C PRO A 234 -17.14 -10.40 15.74
N GLY A 235 -17.53 -11.13 14.70
CA GLY A 235 -18.86 -11.74 14.59
C GLY A 235 -19.98 -10.83 14.05
N ALA A 236 -19.69 -9.61 13.57
CA ALA A 236 -20.67 -8.80 12.84
C ALA A 236 -20.87 -9.32 11.40
N LEU A 237 -21.54 -10.48 11.30
CA LEU A 237 -22.19 -11.04 10.13
C LEU A 237 -23.49 -11.73 10.55
#